data_AF-A0A353N3D3-F1
#
_entry.id   AF-A0A353N3D3-F1
#
_cell.length_a   1.000
_cell.length_b   1.000
_cell.length_c   1.000
_cell.angle_alpha   90.00
_cell.angle_beta   90.00
_cell.angle_gamma   90.00
#
_symmetry.space_group_name_H-M   'P 1'
#
loop_
_entity.id
_entity.type
_entity.pdbx_description
1 polymer ?
#
loop_
_entity_poly.entity_id
_entity_poly.type
_entity_poly.pdbx_seq_one_letter_code
_entity_poly.pdbx_strand_id
1 'polypeptide(L)'
;AMTEGPIGESVVAAVNRAGGKMTMGDLKNYQVKIGDPAYGTYRGYHIYSTPPASSGGTHIVQLLNILENFPISSMKHNSPQYLHTLAEAMKLVFADRGKYMADTAFVDVPLRGLTSKEYARELARKIRVYEVMQEVQPGDPWPYNGGNETVFLGGGGNKHISTSHFSVVDKEGNIVAS
;
A
#
# COMPACT_ATOMS: atom_id res chain seq x y z
N ALA A 1 -12.05 -29.81 -6.76
CA ALA A 1 -11.55 -30.27 -5.44
C ALA A 1 -11.63 -29.19 -4.37
N MET A 2 -11.00 -28.01 -4.60
CA MET A 2 -10.97 -26.91 -3.60
C MET A 2 -12.27 -26.09 -3.54
N THR A 3 -12.82 -25.65 -4.68
CA THR A 3 -13.97 -24.74 -4.71
C THR A 3 -15.33 -25.44 -4.71
N GLU A 4 -15.40 -26.66 -5.26
CA GLU A 4 -16.64 -27.45 -5.41
C GLU A 4 -16.48 -28.92 -4.97
N GLY A 5 -15.58 -29.21 -4.04
CA GLY A 5 -15.33 -30.60 -3.67
C GLY A 5 -14.85 -30.82 -2.23
N PRO A 6 -14.39 -32.03 -1.92
CA PRO A 6 -14.17 -32.48 -0.53
C PRO A 6 -13.16 -31.64 0.27
N ILE A 7 -12.20 -30.99 -0.40
CA ILE A 7 -11.26 -30.07 0.26
C ILE A 7 -11.98 -28.80 0.70
N GLY A 8 -12.82 -28.20 -0.16
CA GLY A 8 -13.63 -27.03 0.19
C GLY A 8 -14.61 -27.33 1.31
N GLU A 9 -15.28 -28.48 1.27
CA GLU A 9 -16.18 -28.94 2.34
C GLU A 9 -15.45 -29.05 3.67
N SER A 10 -14.23 -29.61 3.65
CA SER A 10 -13.39 -29.72 4.84
C SER A 10 -12.98 -28.36 5.41
N VAL A 11 -12.65 -27.39 4.54
CA VAL A 11 -12.34 -26.00 4.93
C VAL A 11 -13.56 -25.34 5.55
N VAL A 12 -14.73 -25.40 4.88
CA VAL A 12 -15.99 -24.82 5.37
C VAL A 12 -16.36 -25.40 6.74
N ALA A 13 -16.26 -26.72 6.90
CA ALA A 13 -16.54 -27.38 8.16
C ALA A 13 -15.55 -26.93 9.26
N ALA A 14 -14.26 -26.79 8.94
CA ALA A 14 -13.26 -26.31 9.91
C ALA A 14 -13.51 -24.86 10.35
N VAL A 15 -13.80 -23.96 9.40
CA VAL A 15 -14.12 -22.55 9.68
C VAL A 15 -15.36 -22.44 10.56
N ASN A 16 -16.42 -23.19 10.25
CA ASN A 16 -17.67 -23.13 11.02
C ASN A 16 -17.54 -23.79 12.40
N ARG A 17 -16.72 -24.85 12.55
CA ARG A 17 -16.37 -25.40 13.87
C ARG A 17 -15.63 -24.39 14.75
N ALA A 18 -14.87 -23.47 14.16
CA ALA A 18 -14.20 -22.37 14.86
C ALA A 18 -15.10 -21.14 15.10
N GLY A 19 -16.40 -21.22 14.78
CA GLY A 19 -17.37 -20.13 14.97
C GLY A 19 -17.52 -19.18 13.77
N GLY A 20 -16.93 -19.50 12.62
CA GLY A 20 -17.15 -18.78 11.37
C GLY A 20 -18.54 -19.03 10.76
N LYS A 21 -18.80 -18.38 9.62
CA LYS A 21 -20.07 -18.49 8.85
C LYS A 21 -19.82 -18.74 7.35
N MET A 22 -18.69 -19.34 7.01
CA MET A 22 -18.32 -19.61 5.62
C MET A 22 -19.21 -20.71 5.04
N THR A 23 -19.55 -20.60 3.78
CA THR A 23 -20.37 -21.55 3.03
C THR A 23 -19.62 -22.07 1.81
N MET A 24 -20.08 -23.20 1.25
CA MET A 24 -19.59 -23.63 -0.07
C MET A 24 -19.93 -22.62 -1.17
N GLY A 25 -20.98 -21.80 -0.99
CA GLY A 25 -21.29 -20.70 -1.89
C GLY A 25 -20.19 -19.66 -1.95
N ASP A 26 -19.56 -19.33 -0.81
CA ASP A 26 -18.44 -18.36 -0.76
C ASP A 26 -17.24 -18.85 -1.56
N LEU A 27 -16.89 -20.15 -1.44
CA LEU A 27 -15.80 -20.75 -2.20
C LEU A 27 -16.12 -20.89 -3.68
N LYS A 28 -17.35 -21.25 -4.03
CA LYS A 28 -17.79 -21.41 -5.43
C LYS A 28 -17.84 -20.07 -6.17
N ASN A 29 -18.25 -19.01 -5.49
CA ASN A 29 -18.41 -17.69 -6.09
C ASN A 29 -17.11 -16.86 -6.09
N TYR A 30 -16.04 -17.36 -5.46
CA TYR A 30 -14.76 -16.67 -5.45
C TYR A 30 -14.15 -16.58 -6.85
N GLN A 31 -13.74 -15.37 -7.24
CA GLN A 31 -13.01 -15.13 -8.48
C GLN A 31 -11.79 -14.25 -8.20
N VAL A 32 -10.65 -14.62 -8.80
CA VAL A 32 -9.45 -13.79 -8.77
C VAL A 32 -9.68 -12.57 -9.65
N LYS A 33 -9.34 -11.40 -9.13
CA LYS A 33 -9.37 -10.14 -9.89
C LYS A 33 -7.96 -9.79 -10.33
N ILE A 34 -7.82 -9.39 -11.58
CA ILE A 34 -6.59 -8.82 -12.13
C ILE A 34 -6.78 -7.31 -12.16
N GLY A 35 -5.91 -6.57 -11.50
CA GLY A 35 -5.96 -5.11 -11.43
C GLY A 35 -4.70 -4.48 -12.02
N ASP A 36 -4.83 -3.25 -12.50
CA ASP A 36 -3.70 -2.46 -12.97
C ASP A 36 -2.76 -2.15 -11.80
N PRO A 37 -1.44 -2.33 -11.98
CA PRO A 37 -0.49 -2.13 -10.90
C PRO A 37 -0.50 -0.69 -10.39
N ALA A 38 -0.21 -0.52 -9.09
CA ALA A 38 0.18 0.79 -8.60
C ALA A 38 1.44 1.24 -9.35
N TYR A 39 1.39 2.43 -9.93
CA TYR A 39 2.41 2.92 -10.85
C TYR A 39 2.93 4.30 -10.44
N GLY A 40 4.23 4.51 -10.64
CA GLY A 40 4.88 5.80 -10.49
C GLY A 40 6.24 5.86 -11.18
N THR A 41 6.94 6.98 -10.99
CA THR A 41 8.30 7.16 -11.51
C THR A 41 9.20 7.70 -10.42
N TYR A 42 10.44 7.19 -10.36
CA TYR A 42 11.42 7.65 -9.40
C TYR A 42 12.78 7.76 -10.06
N ARG A 43 13.31 8.99 -10.17
CA ARG A 43 14.67 9.27 -10.66
C ARG A 43 15.03 8.56 -11.98
N GLY A 44 14.11 8.58 -12.95
CA GLY A 44 14.29 7.98 -14.28
C GLY A 44 13.81 6.54 -14.42
N TYR A 45 13.34 5.90 -13.35
CA TYR A 45 12.81 4.54 -13.38
C TYR A 45 11.29 4.51 -13.32
N HIS A 46 10.70 3.51 -13.96
CA HIS A 46 9.29 3.15 -13.78
C HIS A 46 9.15 2.20 -12.59
N ILE A 47 8.20 2.49 -11.71
CA ILE A 47 7.92 1.70 -10.51
C ILE A 47 6.54 1.07 -10.70
N TYR A 48 6.48 -0.26 -10.68
CA TYR A 48 5.25 -1.05 -10.70
C TYR A 48 5.15 -1.82 -9.39
N SER A 49 3.97 -1.81 -8.78
CA SER A 49 3.74 -2.50 -7.52
C SER A 49 2.30 -2.99 -7.39
N THR A 50 2.01 -3.67 -6.29
CA THR A 50 0.71 -4.31 -6.04
C THR A 50 -0.46 -3.32 -6.12
N PRO A 51 -1.56 -3.67 -6.82
CA PRO A 51 -2.78 -2.86 -6.84
C PRO A 51 -3.53 -2.91 -5.50
N PRO A 52 -4.46 -1.96 -5.26
CA PRO A 52 -5.49 -2.11 -4.22
C PRO A 52 -6.24 -3.45 -4.37
N ALA A 53 -6.74 -4.06 -3.30
CA ALA A 53 -6.84 -3.57 -1.92
C ALA A 53 -5.53 -3.60 -1.09
N SER A 54 -4.40 -4.00 -1.70
CA SER A 54 -3.10 -3.85 -1.03
C SER A 54 -2.80 -2.39 -0.78
N SER A 55 -2.42 -2.05 0.45
CA SER A 55 -1.92 -0.71 0.77
C SER A 55 -0.49 -0.48 0.26
N GLY A 56 0.27 -1.54 -0.02
CA GLY A 56 1.73 -1.46 -0.21
C GLY A 56 2.13 -0.65 -1.43
N GLY A 57 1.60 -1.00 -2.61
CA GLY A 57 2.06 -0.41 -3.87
C GLY A 57 1.86 1.10 -3.94
N THR A 58 0.65 1.59 -3.67
CA THR A 58 0.31 3.02 -3.66
C THR A 58 1.22 3.82 -2.73
N HIS A 59 1.44 3.32 -1.50
CA HIS A 59 2.21 4.05 -0.48
C HIS A 59 3.72 3.95 -0.68
N ILE A 60 4.23 2.89 -1.34
CA ILE A 60 5.62 2.85 -1.79
C ILE A 60 5.87 3.94 -2.83
N VAL A 61 4.97 4.08 -3.82
CA VAL A 61 5.06 5.15 -4.82
C VAL A 61 4.98 6.53 -4.15
N GLN A 62 4.05 6.72 -3.21
CA GLN A 62 3.94 7.95 -2.43
C GLN A 62 5.23 8.28 -1.68
N LEU A 63 5.78 7.31 -0.94
CA LEU A 63 7.03 7.47 -0.19
C LEU A 63 8.18 7.86 -1.12
N LEU A 64 8.33 7.18 -2.26
CA LEU A 64 9.37 7.48 -3.23
C LEU A 64 9.21 8.89 -3.82
N ASN A 65 7.99 9.32 -4.13
CA ASN A 65 7.74 10.68 -4.59
C ASN A 65 8.09 11.73 -3.52
N ILE A 66 7.82 11.48 -2.23
CA ILE A 66 8.23 12.37 -1.13
C ILE A 66 9.76 12.44 -1.08
N LEU A 67 10.42 11.29 -1.03
CA LEU A 67 11.89 11.17 -0.94
C LEU A 67 12.63 11.73 -2.17
N GLU A 68 11.97 11.84 -3.31
CA GLU A 68 12.55 12.45 -4.52
C GLU A 68 12.93 13.93 -4.31
N ASN A 69 12.25 14.61 -3.38
CA ASN A 69 12.50 16.02 -3.02
C ASN A 69 13.72 16.24 -2.12
N PHE A 70 14.38 15.16 -1.70
CA PHE A 70 15.56 15.22 -0.83
C PHE A 70 16.79 14.67 -1.56
N PRO A 71 18.00 15.14 -1.23
CA PRO A 71 19.25 14.65 -1.80
C PRO A 71 19.67 13.33 -1.12
N ILE A 72 18.80 12.32 -1.12
CA ILE A 72 19.01 11.04 -0.41
C ILE A 72 20.34 10.37 -0.83
N SER A 73 20.72 10.47 -2.11
CA SER A 73 21.97 9.90 -2.62
C SER A 73 23.23 10.55 -2.05
N SER A 74 23.16 11.80 -1.57
CA SER A 74 24.29 12.46 -0.90
C SER A 74 24.32 12.21 0.60
N MET A 75 23.26 11.62 1.17
CA MET A 75 23.22 11.25 2.58
C MET A 75 23.92 9.91 2.76
N LYS A 76 24.80 9.79 3.76
CA LYS A 76 25.39 8.50 4.13
C LYS A 76 24.27 7.55 4.57
N HIS A 77 24.26 6.33 4.05
CA HIS A 77 23.28 5.30 4.43
C HIS A 77 23.27 5.12 5.96
N ASN A 78 22.07 5.05 6.53
CA ASN A 78 21.83 4.96 7.99
C ASN A 78 22.45 6.08 8.84
N SER A 79 22.84 7.21 8.24
CA SER A 79 23.16 8.41 9.00
C SER A 79 21.90 8.99 9.68
N PRO A 80 22.06 9.81 10.73
CA PRO A 80 20.92 10.47 11.38
C PRO A 80 20.04 11.26 10.41
N GLN A 81 20.63 11.97 9.45
CA GLN A 81 19.91 12.74 8.44
C GLN A 81 19.10 11.85 7.50
N TYR A 82 19.68 10.72 7.08
CA TYR A 82 19.00 9.72 6.25
C TYR A 82 17.80 9.10 6.99
N LEU A 83 18.03 8.63 8.22
CA LEU A 83 17.01 7.98 9.04
C LEU A 83 15.89 8.95 9.43
N HIS A 84 16.23 10.20 9.77
CA HIS A 84 15.26 11.25 10.05
C HIS A 84 14.34 11.51 8.85
N THR A 85 14.94 11.76 7.67
CA THR A 85 14.17 12.02 6.45
C THR A 85 13.26 10.84 6.09
N LEU A 86 13.77 9.62 6.18
CA LEU A 86 12.99 8.41 5.93
C LEU A 86 11.85 8.23 6.94
N ALA A 87 12.12 8.40 8.24
CA ALA A 87 11.13 8.24 9.29
C ALA A 87 10.02 9.28 9.19
N GLU A 88 10.35 10.55 8.98
CA GLU A 88 9.35 11.62 8.84
C GLU A 88 8.47 11.44 7.59
N ALA A 89 9.06 11.00 6.47
CA ALA A 89 8.30 10.65 5.27
C ALA A 89 7.39 9.44 5.51
N MET A 90 7.89 8.39 6.18
CA MET A 90 7.08 7.23 6.54
C MET A 90 5.91 7.61 7.45
N LYS A 91 6.09 8.49 8.44
CA LYS A 91 4.99 8.94 9.30
C LYS A 91 3.83 9.55 8.48
N LEU A 92 4.14 10.42 7.52
CA LEU A 92 3.14 11.04 6.64
C LEU A 92 2.39 9.99 5.80
N VAL A 93 3.15 9.06 5.20
CA VAL A 93 2.60 7.96 4.40
C VAL A 93 1.72 7.03 5.23
N PHE A 94 2.12 6.70 6.45
CA PHE A 94 1.32 5.85 7.35
C PHE A 94 0.06 6.58 7.87
N ALA A 95 0.12 7.90 8.06
CA ALA A 95 -1.05 8.70 8.40
C ALA A 95 -2.08 8.68 7.26
N ASP A 96 -1.64 8.91 6.01
CA ASP A 96 -2.52 8.82 4.83
C ASP A 96 -3.06 7.40 4.64
N ARG A 97 -2.22 6.38 4.83
CA ARG A 97 -2.64 4.98 4.78
C ARG A 97 -3.77 4.69 5.76
N GLY A 98 -3.65 5.19 6.99
CA GLY A 98 -4.64 4.97 8.04
C GLY A 98 -6.01 5.61 7.75
N LYS A 99 -6.01 6.74 7.03
CA LYS A 99 -7.23 7.48 6.69
C LYS A 99 -7.86 7.06 5.36
N TYR A 100 -7.06 6.84 4.33
CA TYR A 100 -7.59 6.76 2.96
C TYR A 100 -7.65 5.36 2.37
N MET A 101 -6.82 4.43 2.84
CA MET A 101 -6.64 3.16 2.15
C MET A 101 -7.71 2.14 2.53
N ALA A 102 -8.34 1.55 1.52
CA ALA A 102 -9.38 0.55 1.65
C ALA A 102 -9.46 -0.33 0.39
N ASP A 103 -10.36 -1.31 0.39
CA ASP A 103 -10.71 -2.05 -0.82
C ASP A 103 -11.53 -1.17 -1.77
N THR A 104 -10.96 -0.89 -2.95
CA THR A 104 -11.55 -0.01 -3.97
C THR A 104 -12.79 -0.59 -4.61
N ALA A 105 -13.12 -1.87 -4.38
CA ALA A 105 -14.42 -2.42 -4.76
C ALA A 105 -15.56 -1.92 -3.87
N PHE A 106 -15.26 -1.28 -2.73
CA PHE A 106 -16.24 -0.86 -1.73
C PHE A 106 -16.14 0.61 -1.33
N VAL A 107 -14.95 1.21 -1.42
CA VAL A 107 -14.70 2.60 -0.99
C VAL A 107 -13.86 3.31 -2.04
N ASP A 108 -14.20 4.56 -2.35
CA ASP A 108 -13.37 5.39 -3.22
C ASP A 108 -12.08 5.78 -2.48
N VAL A 109 -10.94 5.42 -3.09
CA VAL A 109 -9.60 5.73 -2.58
C VAL A 109 -8.96 6.75 -3.51
N PRO A 110 -8.35 7.84 -3.00
CA PRO A 110 -7.74 8.90 -3.82
C PRO A 110 -6.38 8.47 -4.39
N LEU A 111 -6.34 7.37 -5.15
CA LEU A 111 -5.09 6.74 -5.61
C LEU A 111 -4.21 7.69 -6.42
N ARG A 112 -4.80 8.50 -7.32
CA ARG A 112 -4.04 9.45 -8.14
C ARG A 112 -3.45 10.58 -7.29
N GLY A 113 -4.19 11.02 -6.28
CA GLY A 113 -3.70 12.03 -5.35
C GLY A 113 -2.57 11.50 -4.46
N LEU A 114 -2.74 10.29 -3.91
CA LEU A 114 -1.72 9.64 -3.09
C LEU A 114 -0.42 9.38 -3.88
N THR A 115 -0.49 9.11 -5.18
CA THR A 115 0.69 8.89 -6.03
C THR A 115 1.13 10.12 -6.84
N SER A 116 0.55 11.30 -6.59
CA SER A 116 0.93 12.54 -7.28
C SER A 116 2.27 13.09 -6.78
N LYS A 117 3.09 13.62 -7.69
CA LYS A 117 4.33 14.33 -7.35
C LYS A 117 4.07 15.71 -6.75
N GLU A 118 2.97 16.34 -7.13
CA GLU A 118 2.50 17.63 -6.60
C GLU A 118 2.14 17.47 -5.12
N TYR A 119 1.32 16.48 -4.80
CA TYR A 119 0.96 16.18 -3.41
C TYR A 119 2.18 15.79 -2.57
N ALA A 120 3.06 14.94 -3.11
CA ALA A 120 4.29 14.56 -2.44
C ALA A 120 5.21 15.76 -2.14
N ARG A 121 5.25 16.78 -3.01
CA ARG A 121 5.96 18.04 -2.74
C ARG A 121 5.36 18.79 -1.54
N GLU A 122 4.05 18.78 -1.36
CA GLU A 122 3.40 19.39 -0.19
C GLU A 122 3.74 18.64 1.09
N LEU A 123 3.72 17.31 1.05
CA LEU A 123 4.13 16.48 2.17
C LEU A 123 5.61 16.69 2.51
N ALA A 124 6.49 16.75 1.50
CA ALA A 124 7.93 16.98 1.69
C ALA A 124 8.22 18.32 2.38
N ARG A 125 7.45 19.38 2.11
CA ARG A 125 7.60 20.69 2.80
C ARG A 125 7.35 20.63 4.30
N LYS A 126 6.65 19.61 4.80
CA LYS A 126 6.40 19.41 6.23
C LYS A 126 7.62 18.84 6.96
N ILE A 127 8.55 18.19 6.23
CA ILE A 127 9.73 17.55 6.81
C ILE A 127 10.83 18.58 7.00
N ARG A 128 11.23 18.81 8.26
CA ARG A 128 12.30 19.74 8.65
C ARG A 128 13.52 18.96 9.13
N VAL A 129 14.72 19.42 8.77
CA VAL A 129 15.98 18.63 8.89
C VAL A 129 16.39 18.30 10.34
N TYR A 130 15.80 18.95 11.35
CA TYR A 130 16.12 18.74 12.77
C TYR A 130 14.91 18.86 13.71
N GLU A 131 13.70 18.77 13.17
CA GLU A 131 12.47 18.87 13.94
C GLU A 131 11.64 17.61 13.68
N VAL A 132 11.20 16.97 14.75
CA VAL A 132 10.42 15.73 14.70
C VAL A 132 8.95 16.09 14.76
N MET A 133 8.16 15.61 13.79
CA MET A 133 6.70 15.67 13.90
C MET A 133 6.24 14.74 15.02
N GLN A 134 5.64 15.33 16.07
CA GLN A 134 5.11 14.62 17.24
C GLN A 134 3.74 14.00 16.93
N GLU A 135 2.84 14.78 16.34
CA GLU A 135 1.54 14.34 15.87
C GLU A 135 1.47 14.50 14.35
N VAL A 136 1.26 13.40 13.64
CA VAL A 136 1.17 13.40 12.17
C VAL A 136 -0.25 13.10 11.76
N GLN A 137 -0.94 14.15 11.32
CA GLN A 137 -2.25 14.04 10.70
C GLN A 137 -2.09 13.74 9.20
N PRO A 138 -3.01 12.96 8.61
CA PRO A 138 -3.03 12.73 7.17
C PRO A 138 -3.16 14.06 6.43
N GLY A 139 -2.53 14.18 5.25
CA GLY A 139 -2.74 15.33 4.39
C GLY A 139 -4.07 15.21 3.62
N ASP A 140 -4.31 16.08 2.64
CA ASP A 140 -5.49 16.01 1.78
C ASP A 140 -5.10 15.72 0.32
N PRO A 141 -5.25 14.46 -0.16
CA PRO A 141 -4.91 14.09 -1.53
C PRO A 141 -6.05 14.37 -2.53
N TRP A 142 -7.27 14.70 -2.09
CA TRP A 142 -8.45 14.82 -2.96
C TRP A 142 -8.35 15.89 -4.05
N PRO A 143 -7.76 17.08 -3.79
CA PRO A 143 -7.56 18.09 -4.82
C PRO A 143 -6.77 17.58 -6.04
N TYR A 144 -5.96 16.53 -5.86
CA TYR A 144 -5.12 15.92 -6.89
C TYR A 144 -5.78 14.70 -7.56
N ASN A 145 -6.97 14.30 -7.11
CA ASN A 145 -7.65 13.08 -7.55
C ASN A 145 -8.75 13.34 -8.60
N GLY A 146 -9.21 14.58 -8.76
CA GLY A 146 -10.22 14.97 -9.76
C GLY A 146 -11.63 14.42 -9.51
N GLY A 147 -12.00 14.12 -8.25
CA GLY A 147 -13.29 13.55 -7.87
C GLY A 147 -13.75 13.94 -6.45
N ASN A 148 -14.91 13.43 -6.01
CA ASN A 148 -15.55 13.77 -4.73
C ASN A 148 -15.01 12.94 -3.55
N GLU A 149 -15.16 13.47 -2.33
CA GLU A 149 -14.59 12.96 -1.07
C GLU A 149 -15.37 11.77 -0.47
N THR A 150 -14.64 10.77 0.02
CA THR A 150 -15.14 9.71 0.93
C THR A 150 -14.17 9.52 2.09
N VAL A 151 -14.69 9.30 3.31
CA VAL A 151 -13.87 9.16 4.54
C VAL A 151 -13.95 7.73 5.08
N PHE A 152 -12.79 7.13 5.38
CA PHE A 152 -12.67 5.85 6.08
C PHE A 152 -11.76 6.02 7.33
N LEU A 153 -11.96 5.20 8.36
CA LEU A 153 -11.12 5.16 9.56
C LEU A 153 -10.67 3.70 9.77
N GLY A 154 -9.41 3.40 9.46
CA GLY A 154 -8.84 2.07 9.64
C GLY A 154 -8.53 1.71 11.10
N GLY A 155 -8.71 0.45 11.47
CA GLY A 155 -8.38 -0.09 12.80
C GLY A 155 -6.94 -0.62 12.91
N GLY A 156 -6.33 -0.50 14.09
CA GLY A 156 -4.97 -0.97 14.38
C GLY A 156 -4.90 -2.48 14.69
N GLY A 157 -3.99 -3.19 14.04
CA GLY A 157 -3.74 -4.62 14.27
C GLY A 157 -2.26 -4.90 14.50
N ASN A 158 -1.89 -5.17 15.76
CA ASN A 158 -0.56 -5.63 16.16
C ASN A 158 -0.53 -7.16 16.20
N LYS A 159 0.04 -7.78 15.17
CA LYS A 159 0.54 -9.17 15.23
C LYS A 159 1.76 -9.27 14.33
N HIS A 160 2.81 -9.97 14.78
CA HIS A 160 3.92 -10.35 13.90
C HIS A 160 3.39 -11.36 12.89
N ILE A 161 3.05 -10.87 11.70
CA ILE A 161 2.61 -11.69 10.57
C ILE A 161 3.76 -11.73 9.59
N SER A 162 4.26 -12.92 9.30
CA SER A 162 5.26 -13.15 8.26
C SER A 162 4.57 -13.66 7.01
N THR A 163 5.05 -13.22 5.86
CA THR A 163 4.73 -13.77 4.54
C THR A 163 6.02 -14.28 3.89
N SER A 164 5.92 -14.95 2.75
CA SER A 164 7.08 -15.29 1.90
C SER A 164 7.05 -14.40 0.66
N HIS A 165 8.22 -14.05 0.13
CA HIS A 165 8.38 -13.37 -1.15
C HIS A 165 9.35 -14.14 -2.03
N PHE A 166 9.05 -14.27 -3.31
CA PHE A 166 10.00 -14.83 -4.29
C PHE A 166 9.93 -14.07 -5.62
N SER A 167 11.04 -14.13 -6.36
CA SER A 167 11.19 -13.50 -7.67
C SER A 167 11.77 -14.49 -8.66
N VAL A 168 11.20 -14.54 -9.87
CA VAL A 168 11.64 -15.42 -10.97
C VAL A 168 11.79 -14.56 -12.23
N VAL A 169 12.91 -14.76 -12.94
CA VAL A 169 13.15 -14.19 -14.27
C VAL A 169 13.57 -15.34 -15.19
N ASP A 170 12.92 -15.47 -16.34
CA ASP A 170 13.29 -16.48 -17.32
C ASP A 170 14.08 -15.89 -18.51
N LYS A 171 14.53 -16.78 -19.40
CA LYS A 171 15.33 -16.44 -20.59
C LYS A 171 14.55 -15.64 -21.65
N GLU A 172 13.22 -15.65 -21.58
CA GLU A 172 12.33 -14.98 -22.54
C GLU A 172 11.99 -13.56 -22.08
N GLY A 173 12.41 -13.19 -20.85
CA GLY A 173 12.18 -11.88 -20.27
C GLY A 173 10.90 -11.82 -19.43
N ASN A 174 10.25 -12.94 -19.13
CA ASN A 174 9.13 -12.97 -18.20
C ASN A 174 9.65 -12.76 -16.77
N ILE A 175 8.94 -11.93 -16.00
CA ILE A 175 9.29 -11.58 -14.62
C ILE A 175 8.06 -11.84 -13.74
N VAL A 176 8.25 -12.60 -12.67
CA VAL A 176 7.23 -12.85 -11.64
C VAL A 176 7.77 -12.44 -10.28
N ALA A 177 7.00 -11.65 -9.55
CA ALA A 177 7.25 -11.27 -8.16
C ALA A 177 5.97 -11.57 -7.35
N SER A 178 6.08 -12.45 -6.34
CA SER A 178 4.95 -12.90 -5.53
C SER A 178 5.23 -12.85 -4.05
#